data_AF-A0A553XDX1-F1
#
_entry.id   AF-A0A553XDX1-F1
#
_cell.length_a   1.000
_cell.length_b   1.000
_cell.length_c   1.000
_cell.angle_alpha   90.00
_cell.angle_beta   90.00
_cell.angle_gamma   90.00
#
_symmetry.space_group_name_H-M   'P 1'
#
loop_
_entity.id
_entity.type
_entity.pdbx_description
1 polymer ?
#
loop_
_entity_poly.entity_id
_entity_poly.type
_entity_poly.pdbx_seq_one_letter_code
_entity_poly.pdbx_strand_id
1 'polypeptide(L)' 'MSVSEQQSGARTPGRLYGVGLGPGDPSLMTVRAVQVIAEADVVAYHSARHGRSIARAIAAGHLRAD' A
#
# COMPACT_ATOMS: atom_id res chain seq x y z
N MET A 1 13.62 -46.02 -5.01
CA MET A 1 13.12 -44.84 -4.28
C MET A 1 13.73 -43.60 -4.91
N SER A 2 12.97 -42.87 -5.72
CA SER A 2 13.39 -41.58 -6.28
C SER A 2 12.45 -40.53 -5.68
N VAL A 3 13.00 -39.67 -4.83
CA VAL A 3 12.30 -38.51 -4.28
C VAL A 3 12.50 -37.40 -5.29
N SER A 4 11.48 -37.13 -6.08
CA SER A 4 11.48 -36.01 -7.04
C SER A 4 11.41 -34.69 -6.30
N GLU A 5 12.48 -33.90 -6.37
CA GLU A 5 12.53 -32.50 -5.94
C GLU A 5 11.54 -31.67 -6.79
N GLN A 6 10.45 -31.26 -6.15
CA GLN A 6 9.52 -30.27 -6.71
C GLN A 6 10.23 -28.92 -6.75
N GLN A 7 10.56 -28.45 -7.94
CA GLN A 7 11.11 -27.11 -8.16
C GLN A 7 10.06 -26.06 -7.77
N SER A 8 10.23 -25.45 -6.59
CA SER A 8 9.42 -24.33 -6.15
C SER A 8 9.62 -23.17 -7.12
N GLY A 9 8.61 -22.87 -7.95
CA GLY A 9 8.67 -21.78 -8.93
C GLY A 9 9.14 -20.49 -8.26
N ALA A 10 10.12 -19.82 -8.87
CA ALA A 10 10.71 -18.61 -8.32
C ALA A 10 9.63 -17.55 -8.10
N ARG A 11 9.22 -17.34 -6.84
CA ARG A 11 8.27 -16.26 -6.49
C ARG A 11 8.98 -14.93 -6.66
N THR A 12 8.56 -14.15 -7.63
CA THR A 12 9.00 -12.75 -7.74
C THR A 12 8.54 -12.01 -6.48
N PRO A 13 9.45 -11.40 -5.70
CA PRO A 13 9.08 -10.65 -4.52
C PRO A 13 8.30 -9.39 -4.91
N GLY A 14 7.31 -9.02 -4.09
CA GLY A 14 6.61 -7.75 -4.23
C GLY A 14 7.48 -6.54 -3.85
N ARG A 15 6.95 -5.33 -4.05
CA ARG A 15 7.60 -4.07 -3.65
C ARG A 15 6.82 -3.42 -2.51
N LEU A 16 7.54 -3.00 -1.46
CA LEU A 16 6.98 -2.23 -0.36
C LEU A 16 7.47 -0.79 -0.44
N TYR A 17 6.55 0.17 -0.36
CA TYR A 17 6.84 1.60 -0.27
C TYR A 17 6.41 2.15 1.08
N GLY A 18 7.31 2.88 1.75
CA GLY A 18 6.93 3.81 2.81
C GLY A 18 6.47 5.12 2.18
N VAL A 19 5.24 5.54 2.44
CA VAL A 19 4.64 6.74 1.84
C VAL A 19 4.32 7.75 2.93
N GLY A 20 4.85 8.97 2.80
CA GLY A 20 4.47 10.11 3.63
C GLY A 20 3.28 10.85 3.01
N LEU A 21 2.26 11.15 3.82
CA LEU A 21 1.01 11.79 3.38
C LEU A 21 1.00 13.31 3.61
N GLY A 22 2.07 13.86 4.21
CA GLY A 22 2.11 15.25 4.64
C GLY A 22 1.46 15.48 6.01
N PRO A 23 1.26 16.75 6.42
CA PRO A 23 0.87 17.11 7.77
C PRO A 23 -0.65 17.03 8.04
N GLY A 24 -1.50 16.84 7.02
CA GLY A 24 -2.95 16.70 7.21
C GLY A 24 -3.80 17.17 6.03
N ASP A 25 -3.37 18.21 5.33
CA ASP A 25 -4.08 18.70 4.13
C ASP A 25 -3.74 17.78 2.92
N PRO A 26 -4.75 17.15 2.27
CA PRO A 26 -4.52 16.31 1.09
C PRO A 26 -3.78 16.99 -0.06
N SER A 27 -3.92 18.32 -0.20
CA SER A 27 -3.24 19.08 -1.25
C SER A 27 -1.72 19.17 -1.07
N LEU A 28 -1.21 18.81 0.12
CA LEU A 28 0.22 18.79 0.44
C LEU A 28 0.88 17.43 0.17
N MET A 29 0.13 16.45 -0.34
CA MET A 29 0.72 15.20 -0.78
C MET A 29 1.66 15.42 -1.97
N THR A 30 2.79 14.72 -1.98
CA THR A 30 3.66 14.71 -3.17
C THR A 30 2.97 14.00 -4.31
N VAL A 31 3.25 14.41 -5.55
CA VAL A 31 2.78 13.71 -6.77
C VAL A 31 3.18 12.23 -6.73
N ARG A 32 4.36 11.90 -6.19
CA ARG A 32 4.80 10.51 -6.07
C ARG A 32 3.97 9.70 -5.07
N ALA A 33 3.55 10.29 -3.96
CA ALA A 33 2.67 9.62 -2.99
C ALA A 33 1.32 9.28 -3.64
N VAL A 34 0.73 10.22 -4.37
CA VAL A 34 -0.52 10.02 -5.12
C VAL A 34 -0.37 8.87 -6.12
N GLN A 35 0.69 8.87 -6.93
CA GLN A 35 0.95 7.82 -7.92
C GLN A 35 1.10 6.44 -7.27
N VAL A 36 1.94 6.32 -6.24
CA VAL A 36 2.19 5.04 -5.57
C VAL A 36 0.92 4.50 -4.92
N ILE A 37 0.12 5.35 -4.26
CA ILE A 37 -1.14 4.93 -3.63
C ILE A 37 -2.16 4.49 -4.69
N ALA A 38 -2.28 5.22 -5.80
CA ALA A 38 -3.18 4.89 -6.89
C ALA A 38 -2.75 3.65 -7.68
N GLU A 39 -1.47 3.25 -7.60
CA GLU A 39 -0.92 2.07 -8.27
C GLU A 39 -0.90 0.81 -7.40
N ALA A 40 -0.88 0.97 -6.07
CA ALA A 40 -0.70 -0.13 -5.14
C ALA A 40 -1.89 -1.10 -5.14
N ASP A 41 -1.57 -2.40 -5.17
CA ASP A 41 -2.55 -3.48 -5.01
C ASP A 41 -3.05 -3.57 -3.56
N VAL A 42 -2.22 -3.20 -2.59
CA VAL A 42 -2.53 -3.23 -1.16
C VAL A 42 -2.04 -1.95 -0.50
N VAL A 43 -2.92 -1.27 0.25
CA VAL A 43 -2.57 -0.10 1.06
C VAL A 43 -2.81 -0.41 2.53
N ALA A 44 -1.73 -0.42 3.31
CA ALA A 44 -1.78 -0.56 4.76
C ALA A 44 -1.61 0.80 5.43
N TYR A 45 -2.46 1.11 6.41
CA TYR A 45 -2.39 2.34 7.19
C TYR A 45 -2.77 2.08 8.65
N HIS A 46 -2.26 2.92 9.55
CA HIS A 46 -2.69 2.90 10.95
C HIS A 46 -4.18 3.23 11.07
N SER A 47 -4.90 2.49 11.93
CA SER A 47 -6.28 2.76 12.29
C SER A 47 -6.47 2.72 13.80
N ALA A 48 -7.24 3.64 14.34
CA ALA A 48 -7.65 3.64 15.74
C ALA A 48 -8.64 2.49 16.02
N ARG A 49 -8.92 2.20 17.29
CA ARG A 49 -9.84 1.12 17.75
C ARG A 49 -11.24 1.12 17.12
N HIS A 50 -11.65 2.19 16.44
CA HIS A 50 -12.95 2.33 15.81
C HIS A 50 -12.88 2.51 14.29
N GLY A 51 -11.80 2.05 13.64
CA GLY A 51 -11.66 2.11 12.19
C GLY A 51 -11.33 3.49 11.62
N ARG A 52 -11.18 4.51 12.48
CA ARG A 52 -10.78 5.86 12.05
C ARG A 52 -9.28 5.89 11.76
N SER A 53 -8.93 6.42 10.59
CA SER A 53 -7.53 6.62 10.20
C SER A 53 -7.35 8.00 9.58
N ILE A 54 -6.45 8.80 10.16
CA ILE A 54 -6.06 10.09 9.60
C ILE A 54 -5.37 9.88 8.24
N ALA A 55 -4.43 8.93 8.17
CA ALA A 55 -3.72 8.63 6.92
C ALA A 55 -4.69 8.22 5.80
N ARG A 56 -5.69 7.39 6.11
CA ARG A 56 -6.73 7.03 5.14
C ARG A 56 -7.56 8.22 4.71
N ALA A 57 -7.96 9.09 5.64
CA ALA A 57 -8.76 10.27 5.33
C ALA A 57 -8.01 11.24 4.40
N ILE A 58 -6.70 11.45 4.63
CA ILE A 58 -5.85 12.26 3.77
C ILE A 58 -5.77 11.66 2.36
N ALA A 59 -5.53 10.35 2.27
CA ALA A 59 -5.37 9.65 1.00
C ALA A 59 -6.68 9.30 0.28
N ALA A 60 -7.86 9.60 0.86
CA ALA A 60 -9.13 9.01 0.46
C ALA A 60 -9.47 9.19 -1.04
N GLY A 61 -9.15 10.34 -1.62
CA GLY A 61 -9.39 10.63 -3.03
C GLY A 61 -8.46 9.91 -4.02
N HIS A 62 -7.46 9.18 -3.52
CA HIS A 62 -6.45 8.48 -4.32
C HIS A 62 -6.46 6.97 -4.10
N LEU A 63 -7.28 6.47 -3.17
CA LEU A 63 -7.47 5.04 -2.98
C LEU A 63 -8.30 4.48 -4.13
N ARG A 64 -7.91 3.29 -4.61
CA ARG A 64 -8.72 2.55 -5.57
C ARG A 64 -10.04 2.14 -4.93
N ALA A 65 -11.10 2.12 -5.74
CA ALA A 65 -12.29 1.35 -5.40
C ALA A 65 -11.97 -0.13 -5.62
N ASP A 66 -12.35 -0.97 -4.66
CA ASP A 66 -12.27 -2.42 -4.77
C ASP A 66 -13.26 -2.95 -5.84
#